data_AF-A0A1H2K2K7-F1
#
_entry.id   AF-A0A1H2K2K7-F1
#
_cell.length_a   1.000
_cell.length_b   1.000
_cell.length_c   1.000
_cell.angle_alpha   90.00
_cell.angle_beta   90.00
_cell.angle_gamma   90.00
#
_symmetry.space_group_name_H-M   'P 1'
#
loop_
_entity.id
_entity.type
_entity.pdbx_description
1 polymer ?
#
loop_
_entity_poly.entity_id
_entity_poly.type
_entity_poly.pdbx_seq_one_letter_code
_entity_poly.pdbx_strand_id
1 'polypeptide(L)' 'MKAAAVLQLARKAARANGLKIELLPKRGKGSHAIYLVMKDAEEVARFTLTNHTQDVSWKVLGQIEAGLAHLFGEKWMENR' A
#
# COMPACT_ATOMS: atom_id res chain seq x y z
N MET A 1 -0.87 6.21 -12.48
CA MET A 1 0.28 5.85 -11.61
C MET A 1 0.47 4.34 -11.66
N LYS A 2 1.70 3.86 -11.86
CA LYS A 2 2.00 2.41 -11.85
C LYS A 2 1.85 1.82 -10.46
N ALA A 3 1.41 0.56 -10.36
CA ALA A 3 1.33 -0.17 -9.10
C ALA A 3 2.68 -0.16 -8.34
N ALA A 4 3.79 -0.37 -9.05
CA ALA A 4 5.11 -0.30 -8.44
C ALA A 4 5.39 1.05 -7.74
N ALA A 5 4.93 2.17 -8.32
CA ALA A 5 5.11 3.50 -7.72
C ALA A 5 4.27 3.66 -6.45
N VAL A 6 3.02 3.17 -6.44
CA VAL A 6 2.15 3.16 -5.25
C VAL A 6 2.82 2.37 -4.12
N LEU A 7 3.38 1.20 -4.42
CA LEU A 7 4.07 0.38 -3.43
C LEU A 7 5.31 1.08 -2.86
N GLN A 8 6.08 1.78 -3.70
CA GLN A 8 7.25 2.53 -3.24
C GLN A 8 6.85 3.70 -2.33
N LEU A 9 5.79 4.44 -2.67
CA LEU A 9 5.25 5.49 -1.80
C LEU A 9 4.79 4.92 -0.46
N ALA A 10 4.03 3.82 -0.49
CA ALA A 10 3.55 3.16 0.73
C ALA A 10 4.73 2.72 1.62
N ARG A 11 5.78 2.15 1.02
CA ARG A 11 6.99 1.74 1.76
C ARG A 11 7.74 2.93 2.36
N LYS A 12 7.84 4.04 1.62
CA LYS A 12 8.47 5.28 2.11
C LYS A 12 7.68 5.84 3.31
N ALA A 13 6.36 5.93 3.18
CA ALA A 13 5.47 6.41 4.25
C ALA A 13 5.49 5.49 5.48
N ALA A 14 5.46 4.17 5.27
CA ALA A 14 5.60 3.19 6.34
C ALA A 14 6.93 3.36 7.09
N ARG A 15 8.05 3.47 6.37
CA ARG A 15 9.37 3.66 6.98
C ARG A 15 9.45 4.95 7.81
N ALA A 16 8.84 6.03 7.33
CA ALA A 16 8.79 7.31 8.07
C ALA A 16 8.02 7.18 9.40
N ASN A 17 7.05 6.27 9.48
CA ASN A 17 6.23 6.00 10.66
C ASN A 17 6.72 4.79 11.48
N GLY A 18 7.91 4.24 11.19
CA GLY A 18 8.45 3.06 11.89
C GLY A 18 7.74 1.74 11.56
N LEU A 19 6.96 1.72 10.47
CA LEU A 19 6.19 0.57 10.00
C LEU A 19 6.93 -0.16 8.87
N LYS A 20 6.59 -1.43 8.66
CA LYS A 20 7.11 -2.26 7.56
C LYS A 20 5.98 -2.70 6.64
N ILE A 21 6.27 -2.89 5.36
CA ILE A 21 5.32 -3.45 4.40
C ILE A 21 5.82 -4.78 3.88
N GLU A 22 5.03 -5.81 4.07
CA GLU A 22 5.34 -7.18 3.66
C GLU A 22 4.33 -7.67 2.63
N LEU A 23 4.80 -8.45 1.66
CA LEU A 23 3.91 -9.15 0.74
C LEU A 23 3.35 -10.37 1.46
N LEU A 24 2.04 -10.57 1.44
CA LEU A 24 1.42 -11.80 1.93
C LEU A 24 1.46 -12.87 0.81
N PRO A 25 2.36 -13.87 0.89
CA PRO A 25 2.47 -14.87 -0.16
C PRO A 25 1.17 -15.70 -0.26
N LYS A 26 0.79 -16.09 -1.48
CA LYS A 26 -0.31 -17.03 -1.79
C LYS A 26 -1.76 -16.56 -1.50
N ARG A 27 -1.98 -15.32 -1.04
CA ARG A 27 -3.35 -14.74 -0.85
C ARG A 27 -3.78 -13.73 -1.93
N GLY A 28 -3.24 -13.84 -3.13
CA GLY A 28 -3.65 -13.05 -4.28
C GLY A 28 -4.63 -13.81 -5.19
N LYS A 29 -5.83 -13.28 -5.44
CA LYS A 29 -6.70 -13.82 -6.49
C LYS A 29 -6.20 -13.34 -7.85
N GLY A 30 -5.47 -14.18 -8.57
CA GLY A 30 -4.95 -13.89 -9.91
C GLY A 30 -3.95 -12.74 -9.90
N SER A 31 -4.29 -11.63 -10.56
CA SER A 31 -3.41 -10.46 -10.76
C SER A 31 -3.33 -9.51 -9.56
N HIS A 32 -3.84 -9.87 -8.39
CA HIS A 32 -3.83 -9.00 -7.20
C HIS A 32 -2.85 -9.52 -6.14
N ALA A 33 -2.02 -8.63 -5.59
CA ALA A 33 -1.14 -8.90 -4.47
C ALA A 33 -1.68 -8.21 -3.21
N ILE A 34 -1.60 -8.89 -2.07
CA ILE A 34 -1.96 -8.32 -0.76
C ILE A 34 -0.68 -7.93 -0.04
N TYR A 35 -0.64 -6.68 0.42
CA TYR A 35 0.45 -6.13 1.21
C TYR A 35 -0.04 -5.87 2.63
N LEU A 36 0.70 -6.37 3.61
CA LEU A 36 0.48 -6.13 5.03
C LEU A 36 1.34 -4.96 5.49
N VAL A 37 0.79 -4.12 6.35
CA VAL A 37 1.51 -3.11 7.10
C VAL A 37 1.71 -3.64 8.50
N MET A 38 2.97 -3.79 8.90
CA MET A 38 3.39 -4.44 10.13
C MET A 38 4.02 -3.43 11.10
N LYS A 39 3.68 -3.54 12.39
CA LYS A 39 4.33 -2.87 13.50
C LYS A 39 4.77 -3.94 14.51
N ASP A 40 6.07 -4.05 14.78
CA ASP A 40 6.60 -5.00 15.78
C ASP A 40 6.07 -6.45 15.65
N ALA A 41 5.95 -6.93 14.40
CA ALA A 41 5.37 -8.24 14.02
C ALA A 41 3.85 -8.39 14.14
N GLU A 42 3.11 -7.32 14.47
CA GLU A 42 1.65 -7.25 14.43
C GLU A 42 1.17 -6.61 13.12
N GLU A 43 0.13 -7.18 12.51
CA GLU A 43 -0.56 -6.58 11.35
C GLU A 43 -1.43 -5.41 11.85
N VAL A 44 -1.09 -4.19 11.44
CA VAL A 44 -1.86 -2.98 11.77
C VAL A 44 -2.77 -2.53 10.64
N ALA A 45 -2.45 -2.90 9.39
CA ALA A 45 -3.33 -2.71 8.25
C ALA A 45 -2.94 -3.64 7.09
N ARG A 46 -3.78 -3.69 6.07
CA ARG A 46 -3.45 -4.34 4.80
C ARG A 46 -4.10 -3.62 3.63
N PHE A 47 -3.50 -3.72 2.47
CA PHE A 47 -4.07 -3.21 1.23
C PHE A 47 -3.81 -4.18 0.08
N THR A 48 -4.65 -4.10 -0.94
CA THR A 48 -4.51 -4.92 -2.15
C THR A 48 -4.05 -4.02 -3.28
N LEU A 49 -3.12 -4.51 -4.09
CA LEU A 49 -2.63 -3.81 -5.26
C LEU A 49 -2.53 -4.78 -6.43
N THR A 50 -2.90 -4.31 -7.61
CA THR A 50 -2.76 -5.13 -8.81
C THR A 50 -1.29 -5.28 -9.18
N ASN A 51 -0.93 -6.46 -9.69
CA ASN A 51 0.42 -6.82 -10.14
C ASN A 51 0.56 -6.71 -11.66
N HIS A 52 -0.42 -6.11 -12.34
CA HIS A 52 -0.37 -5.87 -13.78
C HIS A 52 0.37 -4.56 -14.10
N THR A 53 0.94 -4.47 -15.29
CA THR A 53 1.73 -3.31 -15.76
C THR A 53 0.88 -2.08 -16.08
N GLN A 54 -0.45 -2.21 -16.12
CA GLN A 54 -1.36 -1.09 -16.33
C GLN A 54 -1.38 -0.16 -15.11
N ASP A 55 -1.80 1.07 -15.38
CA ASP A 55 -1.96 2.10 -14.37
C ASP A 55 -3.09 1.75 -13.40
N VAL A 56 -2.88 2.07 -12.12
CA VAL A 56 -3.90 1.93 -11.09
C VAL A 56 -4.93 3.03 -11.29
N SER A 57 -6.22 2.66 -11.28
CA SER A 57 -7.30 3.62 -11.47
C SER A 57 -7.34 4.63 -10.31
N TRP A 58 -7.78 5.86 -10.60
CA TRP A 58 -7.89 6.93 -9.60
C TRP A 58 -8.73 6.50 -8.38
N LYS A 59 -9.77 5.69 -8.60
CA LYS A 59 -10.66 5.18 -7.55
C LYS A 59 -9.91 4.24 -6.60
N VAL A 60 -9.08 3.34 -7.15
CA VAL A 60 -8.27 2.42 -6.34
C VAL A 60 -7.19 3.19 -5.59
N LEU A 61 -6.57 4.20 -6.21
CA LEU A 61 -5.60 5.07 -5.53
C LEU A 61 -6.24 5.78 -4.33
N GLY A 62 -7.40 6.42 -4.52
CA GLY A 62 -8.10 7.11 -3.43
C GLY A 62 -8.56 6.16 -2.31
N GLN A 63 -8.96 4.92 -2.64
CA GLN A 63 -9.29 3.91 -1.63
C GLN A 63 -8.08 3.49 -0.81
N ILE A 64 -6.92 3.28 -1.44
CA ILE A 64 -5.68 2.94 -0.74
C ILE A 64 -5.20 4.12 0.12
N GLU A 65 -5.28 5.34 -0.42
CA GLU A 65 -4.88 6.55 0.30
C GLU A 65 -5.70 6.73 1.57
N ALA A 66 -7.04 6.75 1.45
CA ALA A 66 -7.94 6.89 2.58
C ALA A 66 -7.80 5.72 3.58
N GLY A 67 -7.64 4.49 3.08
CA GLY A 67 -7.49 3.30 3.92
C GLY A 67 -6.23 3.32 4.78
N LEU A 68 -5.15 3.96 4.33
CA LEU A 68 -3.88 4.05 5.07
C LEU A 68 -3.65 5.41 5.74
N ALA A 69 -4.56 6.38 5.57
CA ALA A 69 -4.44 7.73 6.13
C ALA A 69 -4.31 7.74 7.65
N HIS A 70 -4.98 6.80 8.34
CA HIS A 70 -4.86 6.66 9.80
C HIS A 70 -3.46 6.25 10.28
N LEU A 71 -2.63 5.66 9.39
CA LEU A 71 -1.25 5.27 9.70
C LEU A 71 -0.22 6.27 9.18
N PHE A 72 -0.47 6.83 7.99
CA PHE A 72 0.53 7.64 7.26
C PHE A 72 0.23 9.14 7.25
N GLY A 73 -0.92 9.56 7.76
CA GLY A 73 -1.47 10.91 7.64
C GLY A 73 -2.30 11.09 6.37
N GLU A 74 -3.08 12.16 6.32
CA GLU A 74 -3.84 12.53 5.11
C GLU A 74 -2.89 12.88 3.96
N LYS A 75 -3.32 12.62 2.72
CA LYS A 75 -2.59 13.00 1.49
C LYS A 75 -1.15 12.46 1.42
N TRP A 76 -0.87 11.34 2.08
CA TRP A 76 0.47 10.74 2.13
C TRP A 76 0.99 10.33 0.74
N MET A 77 0.12 10.15 -0.26
CA MET A 77 0.54 9.89 -1.65
C MET A 77 0.90 11.19 -2.41
N GLU A 78 0.47 12.37 -1.92
CA GLU A 78 0.73 13.67 -2.54
C GLU A 78 2.03 14.33 -2.03
N ASN A 79 2.54 13.91 -0.86
CA ASN A 79 3.82 14.37 -0.29
C ASN A 79 5.00 13.84 -1.12
N ARG A 80 5.26 14.52 -2.23
CA ARG A 80 6.26 14.19 -3.25
C ARG A 80 7.61 14.82 -2.94
#